data_AF-A0A1N6KX84-F1
#
_entry.id   AF-A0A1N6KX84-F1
#
_cell.length_a   1.000
_cell.length_b   1.000
_cell.length_c   1.000
_cell.angle_alpha   90.00
_cell.angle_beta   90.00
_cell.angle_gamma   90.00
#
_symmetry.space_group_name_H-M   'P 1'
#
loop_
_entity.id
_entity.type
_entity.pdbx_description
1 polymer ?
#
loop_
_entity_poly.entity_id
_entity_poly.type
_entity_poly.pdbx_seq_one_letter_code
_entity_poly.pdbx_strand_id
1 'polypeptide(L)'
;MSTRLGSLALIGLLIPGSWGPARAGEPSSPPDWSGTLQPPDGRRLAGKLLIDDTSSVVRFAVDGSGSALPIEKGAVVTFDGPGPEPTAGSPPFQVDLGLGRRISGRLGLVDGKQVRLDESSAGGRVSIARSGVRSVVQRLGEMQIFDDGFETLNGKRWVLIGDPEIANEPKMAGEHSLRIPAGGTSVTRRLDEPVAAGRLELAFYDSGAIEPDQHCFVDLLFRSPADPVTVRVILGWSEESLSVESPGGPALAVQRLARKAGWHRLSLRFGPEQTEIAVDGNDLAHGKGPGGSLVEVRLATSNAGRGPAPNGLKAYFDDLRLVRFSEGGMGLEVDPTQDEIRLSGGDQVFGTIVQADAGAIKLRVDPNEIQMPWSEVAGLQFRRVAGQSEPIDGTWLRIDWRAAPGDDPLDLDRIDGALVSHTATGLTLEVPFVGRFTVARNRLRRLEVLGRGRRIVVDATAHHLGNEIVASPLPLDPPQPEGRTLERAIELADVPPGAAFLSLDVVQVAGESAGLPFFSFVKDGEIRTNVSINGRPFDYLNRHITSKNETAERIQLPIPAGLLHPGRNLLRIDQIGTKLDPNNLDDLGVLEIAVEFPHDRAVPAATEKP
;
A
#
# COMPACT_ATOMS: atom_id res chain seq x y z
N MET A 1 -37.59 -71.31 -8.53
CA MET A 1 -36.64 -72.32 -8.00
C MET A 1 -35.48 -71.54 -7.38
N SER A 2 -35.48 -71.29 -6.07
CA SER A 2 -35.00 -72.17 -4.99
C SER A 2 -33.50 -71.98 -4.67
N THR A 3 -33.24 -71.10 -3.70
CA THR A 3 -32.33 -71.23 -2.52
C THR A 3 -30.94 -71.88 -2.63
N ARG A 4 -29.90 -71.18 -2.13
CA ARG A 4 -29.18 -71.36 -0.84
C ARG A 4 -27.88 -70.51 -0.84
N LEU A 5 -27.65 -69.58 0.10
CA LEU A 5 -27.16 -69.70 1.49
C LEU A 5 -25.68 -70.13 1.62
N GLY A 6 -24.87 -69.24 2.20
CA GLY A 6 -23.49 -69.49 2.62
C GLY A 6 -22.89 -68.28 3.35
N SER A 7 -23.29 -68.10 4.61
CA SER A 7 -22.75 -67.12 5.55
C SER A 7 -21.36 -67.52 6.06
N LEU A 8 -20.45 -66.56 6.21
CA LEU A 8 -19.29 -66.65 7.11
C LEU A 8 -19.11 -65.28 7.76
N ALA A 9 -19.37 -65.23 9.07
CA ALA A 9 -19.21 -64.06 9.92
C ALA A 9 -17.78 -64.02 10.47
N LEU A 10 -17.09 -62.89 10.31
CA LEU A 10 -15.85 -62.58 11.01
C LEU A 10 -16.15 -61.46 12.01
N ILE A 11 -16.05 -61.77 13.30
CA ILE A 11 -16.18 -60.83 14.41
C ILE A 11 -14.83 -60.11 14.57
N GLY A 12 -14.77 -58.85 14.13
CA GLY A 12 -13.65 -57.94 14.37
C GLY A 12 -14.00 -56.97 15.49
N LEU A 13 -13.25 -57.04 16.59
CA LEU A 13 -13.35 -56.19 17.77
C LEU A 13 -12.88 -54.76 17.41
N LEU A 14 -13.82 -53.79 17.33
CA LEU A 14 -13.51 -52.37 17.16
C LEU A 14 -13.32 -51.72 18.54
N ILE A 15 -12.14 -51.18 18.79
CA ILE A 15 -11.85 -50.29 19.92
C ILE A 15 -12.29 -48.87 19.51
N PRO A 16 -13.23 -48.22 20.21
CA PRO A 16 -13.60 -46.84 19.91
C PRO A 16 -12.53 -45.90 20.45
N GLY A 17 -11.65 -45.42 19.57
CA GLY A 17 -10.81 -44.26 19.84
C GLY A 17 -11.67 -43.00 19.79
N SER A 18 -11.86 -42.35 20.93
CA SER A 18 -12.58 -41.09 21.07
C SER A 18 -11.82 -39.95 20.39
N TRP A 19 -12.13 -39.69 19.12
CA TRP A 19 -11.77 -38.44 18.45
C TRP A 19 -12.79 -37.40 18.91
N GLY A 20 -12.42 -36.59 19.91
CA GLY A 20 -13.20 -35.41 20.26
C GLY A 20 -13.14 -34.40 19.11
N PRO A 21 -14.26 -33.81 18.68
CA PRO A 21 -14.22 -32.73 17.69
C PRO A 21 -13.35 -31.61 18.23
N ALA A 22 -12.39 -31.14 17.43
CA ALA A 22 -11.66 -29.92 17.73
C ALA A 22 -12.69 -28.82 18.01
N ARG A 23 -12.65 -28.24 19.22
CA ARG A 23 -13.43 -27.05 19.54
C ARG A 23 -13.02 -25.97 18.54
N ALA A 24 -13.89 -25.70 17.57
CA ALA A 24 -13.83 -24.45 16.83
C ALA A 24 -13.82 -23.34 17.90
N GLY A 25 -12.74 -22.55 17.94
CA GLY A 25 -12.65 -21.44 18.87
C GLY A 25 -13.90 -20.59 18.74
N GLU A 26 -14.51 -20.22 19.87
CA GLU A 26 -15.67 -19.33 19.86
C GLU A 26 -15.32 -18.12 18.98
N PRO A 27 -16.18 -17.73 18.02
CA PRO A 27 -15.93 -16.55 17.20
C PRO A 27 -15.72 -15.37 18.14
N SER A 28 -14.52 -14.79 18.10
CA SER A 28 -14.21 -13.59 18.87
C SER A 28 -15.30 -12.56 18.59
N SER A 29 -15.88 -11.99 19.65
CA SER A 29 -16.86 -10.90 19.53
C SER A 29 -16.38 -9.89 18.49
N PRO A 30 -17.25 -9.40 17.59
CA PRO A 30 -16.86 -8.48 16.54
C PRO A 30 -16.08 -7.31 17.14
N PRO A 31 -15.01 -6.85 16.47
CA PRO A 31 -14.17 -5.78 17.00
C PRO A 31 -15.02 -4.52 17.23
N ASP A 32 -15.02 -4.06 18.47
CA ASP A 32 -15.74 -2.85 18.86
C ASP A 32 -15.11 -1.62 18.19
N TRP A 33 -15.91 -0.62 17.86
CA TRP A 33 -15.43 0.65 17.28
C TRP A 33 -14.85 1.59 18.35
N SER A 34 -14.25 1.01 19.38
CA SER A 34 -13.57 1.71 20.47
C SER A 34 -12.29 2.37 19.96
N GLY A 35 -12.04 3.60 20.41
CA GLY A 35 -10.88 4.38 20.07
C GLY A 35 -10.72 5.60 20.97
N THR A 36 -9.82 6.49 20.59
CA THR A 36 -9.60 7.78 21.25
C THR A 36 -9.88 8.91 20.28
N LEU A 37 -10.88 9.75 20.60
CA LEU A 37 -11.16 10.99 19.90
C LEU A 37 -10.23 12.10 20.41
N GLN A 38 -9.59 12.79 19.48
CA GLN A 38 -8.89 14.05 19.68
C GLN A 38 -9.58 15.15 18.87
N PRO A 39 -10.43 15.99 19.49
CA PRO A 39 -11.02 17.15 18.85
C PRO A 39 -9.96 18.22 18.51
N PRO A 40 -10.33 19.28 17.76
CA PRO A 40 -9.41 20.36 17.41
C PRO A 40 -8.77 21.09 18.59
N ASP A 41 -9.39 21.03 19.78
CA ASP A 41 -8.83 21.57 21.03
C ASP A 41 -7.68 20.73 21.62
N GLY A 42 -7.40 19.56 21.04
CA GLY A 42 -6.31 18.66 21.43
C GLY A 42 -6.60 17.73 22.61
N ARG A 43 -7.77 17.81 23.27
CA ARG A 43 -8.09 16.90 24.39
C ARG A 43 -8.28 15.47 23.88
N ARG A 44 -8.01 14.47 24.70
CA ARG A 44 -8.20 13.05 24.34
C ARG A 44 -9.38 12.45 25.10
N LEU A 45 -10.32 11.85 24.38
CA LEU A 45 -11.55 11.27 24.91
C LEU A 45 -11.66 9.81 24.46
N ALA A 46 -11.64 8.86 25.40
CA ALA A 46 -11.92 7.46 25.10
C ALA A 46 -13.42 7.24 24.86
N GLY A 47 -13.75 6.32 23.95
CA GLY A 47 -15.14 6.02 23.62
C GLY A 47 -15.27 5.23 22.33
N LYS A 48 -16.45 5.30 21.71
CA LYS A 48 -16.80 4.53 20.52
C LYS A 48 -17.24 5.42 19.38
N LEU A 49 -16.77 5.10 18.17
CA LEU A 49 -17.28 5.69 16.94
C LEU A 49 -18.72 5.20 16.70
N LEU A 50 -19.63 6.13 16.48
CA LEU A 50 -20.99 5.86 16.05
C LEU A 50 -21.21 6.53 14.71
N ILE A 51 -21.75 5.82 13.73
CA ILE A 51 -22.11 6.39 12.44
C ILE A 51 -23.62 6.22 12.28
N ASP A 52 -24.30 7.33 12.02
CA ASP A 52 -25.74 7.30 11.70
C ASP A 52 -25.91 6.94 10.22
N ASP A 53 -26.43 5.74 9.97
CA ASP A 53 -26.62 5.21 8.62
C ASP A 53 -27.54 6.08 7.75
N THR A 54 -28.40 6.90 8.34
CA THR A 54 -29.34 7.76 7.59
C THR A 54 -28.74 9.10 7.19
N SER A 55 -27.89 9.67 8.05
CA SER A 55 -27.36 11.04 7.86
C SER A 55 -25.88 11.05 7.45
N SER A 56 -25.22 9.89 7.46
CA SER A 56 -23.77 9.74 7.34
C SER A 56 -23.00 10.65 8.30
N VAL A 57 -23.64 11.07 9.40
CA VAL A 57 -23.02 11.89 10.45
C VAL A 57 -22.19 10.97 11.32
N VAL A 58 -20.91 11.31 11.45
CA VAL A 58 -20.01 10.63 12.38
C VAL A 58 -20.16 11.25 13.76
N ARG A 59 -20.42 10.41 14.76
CA ARG A 59 -20.54 10.76 16.16
C ARG A 59 -19.56 9.94 16.99
N PHE A 60 -19.29 10.38 18.21
CA PHE A 60 -18.43 9.70 19.15
C PHE A 60 -19.10 9.62 20.52
N ALA A 61 -19.42 8.41 20.97
CA ALA A 61 -19.94 8.17 22.31
C ALA A 61 -18.78 8.08 23.30
N VAL A 62 -18.62 9.12 24.12
CA VAL A 62 -17.57 9.18 25.15
C VAL A 62 -17.93 8.24 26.30
N ASP A 63 -16.95 7.47 26.77
CA ASP A 63 -17.16 6.52 27.87
C ASP A 63 -17.66 7.24 29.14
N GLY A 64 -18.75 6.74 29.70
CA GLY A 64 -19.36 7.26 30.93
C GLY A 64 -20.18 8.55 30.78
N SER A 65 -20.22 9.20 29.61
CA SER A 65 -20.97 10.47 29.45
C SER A 65 -22.47 10.26 29.16
N GLY A 66 -22.86 9.08 28.65
CA GLY A 66 -24.22 8.79 28.17
C GLY A 66 -24.66 9.58 26.93
N SER A 67 -23.76 10.38 26.33
CA SER A 67 -24.05 11.25 25.18
C SER A 67 -23.03 11.07 24.06
N ALA A 68 -23.49 11.15 22.82
CA ALA A 68 -22.66 11.08 21.63
C ALA A 68 -22.41 12.49 21.07
N LEU A 69 -21.14 12.84 20.90
CA LEU A 69 -20.71 14.13 20.35
C LEU A 69 -20.63 14.04 18.82
N PRO A 70 -21.12 15.01 18.04
CA PRO A 70 -20.80 15.08 16.62
C PRO A 70 -19.29 15.28 16.43
N ILE A 71 -18.69 14.57 15.48
CA ILE A 71 -17.28 14.76 15.14
C ILE A 71 -17.18 15.89 14.12
N GLU A 72 -16.56 16.99 14.53
CA GLU A 72 -16.37 18.18 13.69
C GLU A 72 -15.16 18.03 12.76
N LYS A 73 -15.07 18.93 11.76
CA LYS A 73 -13.92 19.00 10.85
C LYS A 73 -12.61 19.17 11.65
N GLY A 74 -11.60 18.37 11.30
CA GLY A 74 -10.28 18.36 11.93
C GLY A 74 -10.19 17.52 13.20
N ALA A 75 -11.30 16.95 13.68
CA ALA A 75 -11.24 15.96 14.75
C ALA A 75 -10.69 14.62 14.22
N VAL A 76 -9.88 13.96 15.04
CA VAL A 76 -9.20 12.70 14.72
C VAL A 76 -9.62 11.62 15.70
N VAL A 77 -9.95 10.43 15.20
CA VAL A 77 -10.15 9.23 16.01
C VAL A 77 -9.03 8.26 15.72
N THR A 78 -8.31 7.83 16.76
CA THR A 78 -7.28 6.78 16.67
C THR A 78 -7.82 5.47 17.22
N PHE A 79 -7.47 4.37 16.54
CA PHE A 79 -7.90 3.03 16.90
C PHE A 79 -6.70 2.15 17.23
N ASP A 80 -6.80 1.45 18.35
CA ASP A 80 -5.94 0.31 18.64
C ASP A 80 -6.56 -0.94 17.99
N GLY A 81 -5.71 -1.81 17.45
CA GLY A 81 -6.15 -3.06 16.85
C GLY A 81 -4.97 -3.97 16.55
N PRO A 82 -5.19 -5.28 16.41
CA PRO A 82 -4.12 -6.24 16.14
C PRO A 82 -3.45 -6.02 14.78
N GLY A 83 -4.15 -5.40 13.83
CA GLY A 83 -3.65 -5.19 12.47
C GLY A 83 -4.03 -6.32 11.52
N PRO A 84 -3.35 -6.44 10.37
CA PRO A 84 -3.45 -7.61 9.50
C PRO A 84 -3.11 -8.90 10.25
N GLU A 85 -3.69 -10.01 9.82
CA GLU A 85 -3.31 -11.34 10.34
C GLU A 85 -1.80 -11.55 10.17
N PRO A 86 -1.09 -12.10 11.16
CA PRO A 86 0.36 -12.27 11.06
C PRO A 86 0.82 -13.22 9.94
N THR A 87 -0.09 -14.05 9.42
CA THR A 87 0.15 -14.93 8.26
C THR A 87 0.11 -14.17 6.92
N ALA A 88 -0.43 -12.95 6.89
CA ALA A 88 -0.46 -12.12 5.70
C ALA A 88 0.96 -11.65 5.33
N GLY A 89 1.33 -11.78 4.06
CA GLY A 89 2.61 -11.26 3.56
C GLY A 89 2.60 -9.73 3.47
N SER A 90 3.80 -9.14 3.39
CA SER A 90 3.94 -7.71 3.13
C SER A 90 3.60 -7.40 1.67
N PRO A 91 2.67 -6.47 1.38
CA PRO A 91 2.29 -6.16 0.01
C PRO A 91 3.50 -5.65 -0.80
N PRO A 92 3.73 -6.16 -2.02
CA PRO A 92 4.92 -5.84 -2.79
C PRO A 92 4.95 -4.43 -3.37
N PHE A 93 3.78 -3.92 -3.75
CA PHE A 93 3.67 -2.66 -4.47
C PHE A 93 2.85 -1.65 -3.67
N GLN A 94 3.15 -0.37 -3.89
CA GLN A 94 2.37 0.77 -3.44
C GLN A 94 1.92 1.56 -4.65
N VAL A 95 0.62 1.86 -4.70
CA VAL A 95 0.04 2.76 -5.69
C VAL A 95 -0.14 4.12 -5.04
N ASP A 96 0.61 5.13 -5.51
CA ASP A 96 0.54 6.50 -5.01
C ASP A 96 -0.51 7.32 -5.78
N LEU A 97 -1.35 8.01 -5.03
CA LEU A 97 -2.44 8.87 -5.52
C LEU A 97 -2.17 10.36 -5.19
N GLY A 98 -0.96 10.69 -4.75
CA GLY A 98 -0.55 12.04 -4.34
C GLY A 98 -0.98 12.41 -2.93
N LEU A 99 -0.35 13.47 -2.38
CA LEU A 99 -0.63 14.00 -1.03
C LEU A 99 -0.48 12.95 0.10
N GLY A 100 0.40 11.97 -0.12
CA GLY A 100 0.61 10.85 0.81
C GLY A 100 -0.52 9.82 0.84
N ARG A 101 -1.49 9.91 -0.07
CA ARG A 101 -2.51 8.87 -0.26
C ARG A 101 -1.90 7.74 -1.06
N ARG A 102 -2.01 6.53 -0.53
CA ARG A 102 -1.45 5.34 -1.16
C ARG A 102 -2.24 4.10 -0.77
N ILE A 103 -2.25 3.13 -1.67
CA ILE A 103 -2.84 1.81 -1.46
C ILE A 103 -1.79 0.77 -1.82
N SER A 104 -1.41 -0.06 -0.85
CA SER A 104 -0.48 -1.15 -1.04
C SER A 104 -1.21 -2.44 -1.46
N GLY A 105 -0.56 -3.31 -2.23
CA GLY A 105 -1.12 -4.61 -2.59
C GLY A 105 -0.28 -5.42 -3.57
N ARG A 106 -0.82 -6.56 -4.03
CA ARG A 106 -0.27 -7.32 -5.15
C ARG A 106 -0.76 -6.74 -6.47
N LEU A 107 0.18 -6.39 -7.35
CA LEU A 107 -0.12 -5.77 -8.63
C LEU A 107 -0.72 -6.78 -9.61
N GLY A 108 -1.96 -6.56 -10.02
CA GLY A 108 -2.65 -7.43 -10.98
C GLY A 108 -2.61 -6.92 -12.41
N LEU A 109 -2.66 -5.59 -12.62
CA LEU A 109 -2.60 -4.97 -13.94
C LEU A 109 -2.27 -3.48 -13.82
N VAL A 110 -1.46 -2.97 -14.74
CA VAL A 110 -1.36 -1.55 -15.11
C VAL A 110 -1.62 -1.48 -16.61
N ASP A 111 -2.48 -0.58 -17.05
CA ASP A 111 -2.67 -0.24 -18.46
C ASP A 111 -2.97 1.25 -18.64
N GLY A 112 -3.29 1.68 -19.86
CA GLY A 112 -3.62 3.07 -20.15
C GLY A 112 -4.91 3.59 -19.51
N LYS A 113 -5.70 2.75 -18.81
CA LYS A 113 -6.99 3.09 -18.23
C LYS A 113 -7.02 2.93 -16.71
N GLN A 114 -6.28 1.96 -16.16
CA GLN A 114 -6.32 1.68 -14.73
C GLN A 114 -5.04 1.05 -14.18
N VAL A 115 -4.93 1.11 -12.86
CA VAL A 115 -4.06 0.26 -12.03
C VAL A 115 -4.95 -0.63 -11.17
N ARG A 116 -4.72 -1.94 -11.19
CA ARG A 116 -5.47 -2.94 -10.44
C ARG A 116 -4.55 -3.67 -9.47
N LEU A 117 -4.96 -3.70 -8.20
CA LEU A 117 -4.40 -4.55 -7.18
C LEU A 117 -5.34 -5.75 -7.00
N ASP A 118 -4.84 -6.98 -7.15
CA ASP A 118 -5.67 -8.18 -6.97
C ASP A 118 -5.90 -8.52 -5.49
N GLU A 119 -4.93 -8.17 -4.65
CA GLU A 119 -4.98 -8.29 -3.20
C GLU A 119 -4.49 -6.99 -2.57
N SER A 120 -5.42 -6.07 -2.30
CA SER A 120 -5.09 -4.81 -1.63
C SER A 120 -4.92 -4.99 -0.12
N SER A 121 -4.17 -4.08 0.48
CA SER A 121 -3.99 -3.95 1.91
C SER A 121 -5.29 -3.58 2.66
N ALA A 122 -6.30 -3.07 1.97
CA ALA A 122 -7.62 -2.83 2.54
C ALA A 122 -8.49 -4.11 2.55
N GLY A 123 -8.15 -5.06 1.68
CA GLY A 123 -8.85 -6.32 1.45
C GLY A 123 -9.41 -6.40 0.03
N GLY A 124 -9.30 -7.58 -0.60
CA GLY A 124 -9.85 -7.85 -1.92
C GLY A 124 -9.21 -7.04 -3.06
N ARG A 125 -9.86 -7.10 -4.23
CA ARG A 125 -9.41 -6.43 -5.46
C ARG A 125 -9.80 -4.97 -5.47
N VAL A 126 -8.89 -4.10 -5.92
CA VAL A 126 -9.11 -2.66 -6.10
C VAL A 126 -8.70 -2.27 -7.51
N SER A 127 -9.50 -1.46 -8.19
CA SER A 127 -9.18 -0.89 -9.51
C SER A 127 -9.24 0.62 -9.41
N ILE A 128 -8.21 1.29 -9.92
CA ILE A 128 -7.98 2.71 -9.76
C ILE A 128 -7.83 3.30 -11.16
N ALA A 129 -8.64 4.30 -11.50
CA ALA A 129 -8.53 4.97 -12.80
C ALA A 129 -7.13 5.59 -12.95
N ARG A 130 -6.53 5.41 -14.12
CA ARG A 130 -5.13 5.76 -14.39
C ARG A 130 -4.82 7.24 -14.18
N SER A 131 -5.80 8.12 -14.41
CA SER A 131 -5.71 9.57 -14.17
C SER A 131 -5.62 9.95 -12.69
N GLY A 132 -6.03 9.08 -11.78
CA GLY A 132 -5.89 9.27 -10.33
C GLY A 132 -4.61 8.67 -9.75
N VAL A 133 -3.77 8.03 -10.57
CA VAL A 133 -2.55 7.36 -10.13
C VAL A 133 -1.33 8.12 -10.59
N ARG A 134 -0.48 8.48 -9.63
CA ARG A 134 0.78 9.15 -9.87
C ARG A 134 1.92 8.17 -10.11
N SER A 135 1.99 7.10 -9.32
CA SER A 135 3.06 6.12 -9.43
C SER A 135 2.65 4.73 -8.97
N VAL A 136 3.39 3.72 -9.43
CA VAL A 136 3.41 2.37 -8.84
C VAL A 136 4.84 2.06 -8.48
N VAL A 137 5.13 1.95 -7.19
CA VAL A 137 6.48 1.70 -6.69
C VAL A 137 6.53 0.40 -5.91
N GLN A 138 7.70 -0.21 -5.84
CA GLN A 138 7.94 -1.23 -4.83
C GLN A 138 7.98 -0.58 -3.45
N ARG A 139 7.76 -1.37 -2.39
CA ARG A 139 7.87 -0.88 -1.00
C ARG A 139 9.20 -0.14 -0.81
N LEU A 140 9.15 1.05 -0.22
CA LEU A 140 10.32 1.92 -0.06
C LEU A 140 11.47 1.17 0.65
N GLY A 141 12.67 1.26 0.09
CA GLY A 141 13.86 0.59 0.61
C GLY A 141 13.99 -0.88 0.19
N GLU A 142 13.00 -1.43 -0.52
CA GLU A 142 12.99 -2.81 -0.99
C GLU A 142 12.93 -2.91 -2.51
N MET A 143 13.49 -3.99 -3.04
CA MET A 143 13.42 -4.30 -4.46
C MET A 143 13.31 -5.81 -4.65
N GLN A 144 12.26 -6.24 -5.34
CA GLN A 144 11.96 -7.63 -5.61
C GLN A 144 13.01 -8.25 -6.51
N ILE A 145 13.76 -9.22 -6.00
CA ILE A 145 14.63 -10.06 -6.83
C ILE A 145 13.77 -11.09 -7.56
N PHE A 146 12.82 -11.70 -6.85
CA PHE A 146 11.84 -12.59 -7.46
C PHE A 146 10.61 -12.82 -6.56
N ASP A 147 9.50 -13.22 -7.17
CA ASP A 147 8.25 -13.69 -6.53
C ASP A 147 7.84 -15.03 -7.19
N ASP A 148 7.40 -16.00 -6.41
CA ASP A 148 6.90 -17.30 -6.87
C ASP A 148 5.75 -17.78 -5.97
N GLY A 149 4.52 -17.67 -6.47
CA GLY A 149 3.34 -18.33 -5.87
C GLY A 149 3.23 -19.82 -6.22
N PHE A 150 4.21 -20.38 -6.95
CA PHE A 150 4.23 -21.78 -7.37
C PHE A 150 3.03 -22.22 -8.22
N GLU A 151 2.47 -21.32 -9.03
CA GLU A 151 1.45 -21.68 -10.02
C GLU A 151 2.00 -22.65 -11.08
N THR A 152 3.31 -22.57 -11.36
CA THR A 152 4.01 -23.49 -12.25
C THR A 152 5.41 -23.78 -11.72
N LEU A 153 5.90 -25.00 -11.90
CA LEU A 153 7.27 -25.37 -11.53
C LEU A 153 8.21 -25.32 -12.74
N ASN A 154 8.84 -24.16 -12.93
CA ASN A 154 9.74 -23.94 -14.07
C ASN A 154 11.16 -24.50 -13.81
N GLY A 155 11.52 -25.59 -14.48
CA GLY A 155 12.85 -26.22 -14.38
C GLY A 155 14.02 -25.37 -14.89
N LYS A 156 13.78 -24.24 -15.57
CA LYS A 156 14.84 -23.24 -15.87
C LYS A 156 15.15 -22.35 -14.66
N ARG A 157 14.16 -22.16 -13.78
CA ARG A 157 14.27 -21.31 -12.58
C ARG A 157 14.77 -22.12 -11.40
N TRP A 158 14.32 -23.37 -11.29
CA TRP A 158 14.52 -24.26 -10.14
C TRP A 158 15.31 -25.50 -10.53
N VAL A 159 16.31 -25.84 -9.71
CA VAL A 159 16.98 -27.15 -9.73
C VAL A 159 16.17 -28.09 -8.85
N LEU A 160 15.69 -29.19 -9.43
CA LEU A 160 14.81 -30.15 -8.76
C LEU A 160 15.57 -31.43 -8.41
N ILE A 161 15.40 -31.92 -7.18
CA ILE A 161 15.87 -33.23 -6.74
C ILE A 161 14.68 -34.00 -6.18
N GLY A 162 14.47 -35.24 -6.61
CA GLY A 162 13.28 -36.04 -6.29
C GLY A 162 12.09 -35.66 -7.15
N ASP A 163 10.88 -35.79 -6.60
CA ASP A 163 9.61 -35.57 -7.31
C ASP A 163 8.77 -34.41 -6.70
N PRO A 164 9.30 -33.17 -6.65
CA PRO A 164 8.48 -32.01 -6.27
C PRO A 164 7.42 -31.76 -7.34
N GLU A 165 6.22 -31.36 -6.94
CA GLU A 165 5.12 -31.08 -7.88
C GLU A 165 4.29 -29.88 -7.44
N ILE A 166 3.50 -29.36 -8.37
CA ILE A 166 2.48 -28.35 -8.10
C ILE A 166 1.19 -29.06 -7.68
N ALA A 167 0.58 -28.63 -6.58
CA ALA A 167 -0.62 -29.21 -6.02
C ALA A 167 -1.74 -28.15 -5.90
N ASN A 168 -2.99 -28.59 -6.05
CA ASN A 168 -4.14 -27.68 -5.91
C ASN A 168 -4.45 -27.33 -4.46
N GLU A 169 -4.14 -28.22 -3.52
CA GLU A 169 -4.43 -28.07 -2.09
C GLU A 169 -3.41 -28.82 -1.21
N PRO A 170 -3.19 -28.35 0.04
CA PRO A 170 -3.58 -27.03 0.52
C PRO A 170 -2.84 -25.92 -0.26
N LYS A 171 -3.48 -24.76 -0.42
CA LYS A 171 -2.84 -23.52 -0.91
C LYS A 171 -3.17 -22.33 -0.01
N MET A 172 -2.30 -21.30 -0.02
CA MET A 172 -2.52 -20.04 0.70
C MET A 172 -3.09 -18.98 -0.24
N ALA A 173 -2.49 -18.82 -1.41
CA ALA A 173 -2.88 -17.84 -2.42
C ALA A 173 -3.02 -18.51 -3.79
N GLY A 174 -3.59 -17.79 -4.76
CA GLY A 174 -3.59 -18.26 -6.15
C GLY A 174 -4.37 -19.57 -6.40
N GLU A 175 -3.93 -20.36 -7.37
CA GLU A 175 -4.59 -21.62 -7.76
C GLU A 175 -3.87 -22.87 -7.24
N HIS A 176 -2.56 -22.76 -6.99
CA HIS A 176 -1.72 -23.89 -6.61
C HIS A 176 -0.69 -23.58 -5.52
N SER A 177 -0.02 -24.62 -5.03
CA SER A 177 1.14 -24.53 -4.13
C SER A 177 2.21 -25.54 -4.53
N LEU A 178 3.45 -25.33 -4.07
CA LEU A 178 4.52 -26.29 -4.21
C LEU A 178 4.40 -27.39 -3.17
N ARG A 179 4.41 -28.64 -3.62
CA ARG A 179 4.41 -29.84 -2.78
C ARG A 179 5.73 -30.58 -2.87
N ILE A 180 6.39 -30.78 -1.73
CA ILE A 180 7.66 -31.51 -1.61
C ILE A 180 7.44 -32.80 -0.79
N PRO A 181 7.50 -34.01 -1.40
CA PRO A 181 7.48 -35.27 -0.66
C PRO A 181 8.62 -35.37 0.36
N ALA A 182 8.38 -36.05 1.48
CA ALA A 182 9.41 -36.42 2.44
C ALA A 182 10.49 -37.34 1.82
N GLY A 183 11.66 -37.41 2.46
CA GLY A 183 12.69 -38.37 2.06
C GLY A 183 13.81 -37.86 1.14
N GLY A 184 14.13 -36.56 1.16
CA GLY A 184 15.30 -36.04 0.42
C GLY A 184 14.96 -35.25 -0.84
N THR A 185 13.70 -34.84 -1.02
CA THR A 185 13.27 -34.03 -2.15
C THR A 185 13.62 -32.57 -1.90
N SER A 186 14.04 -31.83 -2.93
CA SER A 186 14.25 -30.39 -2.79
C SER A 186 14.05 -29.61 -4.09
N VAL A 187 13.71 -28.33 -3.94
CA VAL A 187 13.82 -27.33 -5.00
C VAL A 187 14.82 -26.26 -4.60
N THR A 188 15.72 -25.92 -5.51
CA THR A 188 16.80 -24.97 -5.26
C THR A 188 16.79 -23.85 -6.30
N ARG A 189 16.81 -22.60 -5.84
CA ARG A 189 16.99 -21.40 -6.66
C ARG A 189 18.36 -20.81 -6.39
N ARG A 190 19.22 -20.82 -7.40
CA ARG A 190 20.44 -20.02 -7.41
C ARG A 190 20.11 -18.61 -7.87
N LEU A 191 20.68 -17.62 -7.20
CA LEU A 191 20.50 -16.22 -7.54
C LEU A 191 21.49 -15.83 -8.63
N ASP A 192 21.00 -15.12 -9.64
CA ASP A 192 21.82 -14.61 -10.73
C ASP A 192 22.79 -13.54 -10.23
N GLU A 193 22.33 -12.72 -9.28
CA GLU A 193 23.13 -11.75 -8.53
C GLU A 193 23.11 -12.07 -7.02
N PRO A 194 24.26 -12.05 -6.33
CA PRO A 194 24.30 -12.18 -4.87
C PRO A 194 23.58 -11.02 -4.16
N VAL A 195 22.83 -11.33 -3.10
CA VAL A 195 22.08 -10.32 -2.32
C VAL A 195 22.77 -10.10 -0.97
N ALA A 196 23.36 -8.93 -0.77
CA ALA A 196 24.10 -8.62 0.47
C ALA A 196 23.19 -8.41 1.68
N ALA A 197 22.03 -7.77 1.48
CA ALA A 197 21.01 -7.58 2.50
C ALA A 197 19.63 -7.61 1.85
N GLY A 198 18.64 -8.12 2.57
CA GLY A 198 17.31 -8.30 2.02
C GLY A 198 16.35 -8.99 2.97
N ARG A 199 15.22 -9.40 2.41
CA ARG A 199 14.15 -10.09 3.12
C ARG A 199 13.57 -11.21 2.27
N LEU A 200 13.41 -12.37 2.88
CA LEU A 200 12.71 -13.52 2.31
C LEU A 200 11.40 -13.71 3.07
N GLU A 201 10.29 -13.80 2.35
CA GLU A 201 8.99 -14.20 2.86
C GLU A 201 8.58 -15.52 2.20
N LEU A 202 7.99 -16.43 2.96
CA LEU A 202 7.53 -17.72 2.48
C LEU A 202 6.33 -18.18 3.29
N ALA A 203 5.26 -18.59 2.63
CA ALA A 203 4.19 -19.33 3.27
C ALA A 203 4.53 -20.83 3.30
N PHE A 204 4.25 -21.48 4.43
CA PHE A 204 4.39 -22.94 4.54
C PHE A 204 3.21 -23.52 5.32
N TYR A 205 2.83 -24.75 4.96
CA TYR A 205 1.77 -25.47 5.66
C TYR A 205 2.37 -26.48 6.64
N ASP A 206 2.03 -26.35 7.91
CA ASP A 206 2.37 -27.32 8.95
C ASP A 206 1.19 -28.28 9.16
N SER A 207 1.43 -29.58 8.97
CA SER A 207 0.41 -30.61 9.18
C SER A 207 0.17 -30.96 10.66
N GLY A 208 1.02 -30.48 11.57
CA GLY A 208 1.06 -30.89 12.98
C GLY A 208 1.68 -32.27 13.22
N ALA A 209 2.10 -32.99 12.16
CA ALA A 209 2.70 -34.31 12.30
C ALA A 209 4.11 -34.23 12.94
N ILE A 210 4.45 -35.26 13.73
CA ILE A 210 5.78 -35.43 14.34
C ILE A 210 6.34 -36.77 13.85
N GLU A 211 7.46 -36.70 13.13
CA GLU A 211 8.19 -37.79 12.52
C GLU A 211 9.69 -37.57 12.78
N PRO A 212 10.26 -38.12 13.88
CA PRO A 212 11.57 -37.74 14.42
C PRO A 212 12.75 -37.79 13.42
N ASP A 213 12.70 -38.72 12.46
CA ASP A 213 13.75 -38.90 11.47
C ASP A 213 13.54 -38.06 10.19
N GLN A 214 12.45 -37.28 10.10
CA GLN A 214 12.13 -36.47 8.94
C GLN A 214 12.24 -34.98 9.28
N HIS A 215 12.76 -34.21 8.34
CA HIS A 215 12.84 -32.76 8.46
C HIS A 215 12.24 -32.10 7.23
N CYS A 216 11.57 -30.97 7.44
CA CYS A 216 11.21 -30.00 6.43
C CYS A 216 11.92 -28.69 6.77
N PHE A 217 12.64 -28.08 5.82
CA PHE A 217 13.45 -26.90 6.10
C PHE A 217 13.63 -25.98 4.90
N VAL A 218 14.06 -24.76 5.22
CA VAL A 218 14.46 -23.71 4.28
C VAL A 218 15.92 -23.37 4.54
N ASP A 219 16.76 -23.54 3.52
CA ASP A 219 18.18 -23.20 3.55
C ASP A 219 18.42 -21.89 2.78
N LEU A 220 19.15 -20.97 3.41
CA LEU A 220 19.71 -19.78 2.79
C LEU A 220 21.23 -19.92 2.80
N LEU A 221 21.84 -20.05 1.62
CA LEU A 221 23.29 -20.17 1.47
C LEU A 221 23.91 -18.81 1.17
N PHE A 222 24.84 -18.40 2.01
CA PHE A 222 25.59 -17.15 1.91
C PHE A 222 27.03 -17.43 1.48
N ARG A 223 27.51 -16.66 0.51
CA ARG A 223 28.92 -16.67 0.09
C ARG A 223 29.72 -15.76 1.02
N SER A 224 30.41 -16.35 2.00
CA SER A 224 31.34 -15.63 2.89
C SER A 224 32.79 -15.74 2.39
N PRO A 225 33.70 -14.81 2.77
CA PRO A 225 35.09 -14.83 2.34
C PRO A 225 35.88 -16.07 2.78
N ALA A 226 35.52 -16.68 3.90
CA ALA A 226 36.20 -17.86 4.44
C ALA A 226 35.62 -19.16 3.85
N ASP A 227 34.32 -19.38 4.10
CA ASP A 227 33.58 -20.57 3.70
C ASP A 227 32.11 -20.20 3.47
N PRO A 228 31.35 -20.97 2.64
CA PRO A 228 29.91 -20.80 2.55
C PRO A 228 29.23 -21.00 3.90
N VAL A 229 28.29 -20.11 4.22
CA VAL A 229 27.52 -20.13 5.46
C VAL A 229 26.08 -20.48 5.13
N THR A 230 25.47 -21.40 5.88
CA THR A 230 24.05 -21.71 5.72
C THR A 230 23.27 -21.23 6.92
N VAL A 231 22.16 -20.54 6.70
CA VAL A 231 21.10 -20.35 7.71
C VAL A 231 19.96 -21.29 7.34
N ARG A 232 19.67 -22.24 8.23
CA ARG A 232 18.63 -23.26 8.04
C ARG A 232 17.50 -23.02 9.02
N VAL A 233 16.29 -22.85 8.52
CA VAL A 233 15.06 -22.81 9.34
C VAL A 233 14.38 -24.17 9.25
N ILE A 234 14.29 -24.87 10.37
CA ILE A 234 13.61 -26.17 10.46
C ILE A 234 12.14 -25.89 10.76
N LEU A 235 11.29 -26.18 9.77
CA LEU A 235 9.87 -25.86 9.79
C LEU A 235 9.01 -26.96 10.43
N GLY A 236 9.53 -28.18 10.58
CA GLY A 236 8.84 -29.21 11.34
C GLY A 236 9.23 -30.65 11.04
N TRP A 237 8.28 -31.52 11.40
CA TRP A 237 8.33 -32.98 11.49
C TRP A 237 9.18 -33.53 12.62
N SER A 238 10.46 -33.20 12.73
CA SER A 238 11.32 -33.88 13.71
C SER A 238 10.97 -33.56 15.16
N GLU A 239 10.47 -32.34 15.42
CA GLU A 239 10.24 -31.81 16.78
C GLU A 239 8.88 -31.09 16.90
N GLU A 240 8.45 -30.83 18.13
CA GLU A 240 7.24 -30.05 18.47
C GLU A 240 7.42 -28.53 18.30
N SER A 241 8.67 -28.08 18.09
CA SER A 241 9.02 -26.68 17.93
C SER A 241 9.75 -26.41 16.63
N LEU A 242 9.59 -25.19 16.12
CA LEU A 242 10.43 -24.63 15.07
C LEU A 242 11.82 -24.34 15.64
N SER A 243 12.85 -24.44 14.80
CA SER A 243 14.23 -24.15 15.20
C SER A 243 15.04 -23.57 14.05
N VAL A 244 16.19 -22.99 14.39
CA VAL A 244 17.13 -22.40 13.43
C VAL A 244 18.52 -22.95 13.70
N GLU A 245 19.20 -23.34 12.64
CA GLU A 245 20.61 -23.70 12.65
C GLU A 245 21.39 -22.72 11.76
N SER A 246 22.63 -22.42 12.16
CA SER A 246 23.53 -21.56 11.39
C SER A 246 24.91 -22.23 11.23
N PRO A 247 25.02 -23.36 10.50
CA PRO A 247 26.30 -24.06 10.35
C PRO A 247 27.37 -23.17 9.71
N GLY A 248 28.49 -23.00 10.40
CA GLY A 248 29.59 -22.11 9.97
C GLY A 248 29.25 -20.62 10.03
N GLY A 249 28.02 -20.25 10.44
CA GLY A 249 27.54 -18.88 10.50
C GLY A 249 27.65 -18.24 11.87
N PRO A 250 27.14 -17.01 12.02
CA PRO A 250 27.07 -16.33 13.31
C PRO A 250 26.16 -17.08 14.28
N ALA A 251 26.46 -16.97 15.57
CA ALA A 251 25.57 -17.43 16.63
C ALA A 251 24.31 -16.55 16.64
N LEU A 252 23.14 -17.19 16.53
CA LEU A 252 21.84 -16.55 16.62
C LEU A 252 21.24 -16.86 18.00
N ALA A 253 20.58 -15.88 18.60
CA ALA A 253 19.73 -16.10 19.76
C ALA A 253 18.43 -16.75 19.26
N VAL A 254 18.27 -18.05 19.51
CA VAL A 254 17.12 -18.83 19.03
C VAL A 254 16.11 -19.02 20.16
N GLN A 255 14.85 -18.75 19.87
CA GLN A 255 13.70 -19.05 20.71
C GLN A 255 12.96 -20.27 20.14
N ARG A 256 12.32 -21.07 20.99
CA ARG A 256 11.47 -22.17 20.51
C ARG A 256 10.06 -21.67 20.32
N LEU A 257 9.57 -21.76 19.08
CA LEU A 257 8.16 -21.50 18.76
C LEU A 257 7.43 -22.84 18.65
N ALA A 258 6.36 -23.01 19.43
CA ALA A 258 5.52 -24.19 19.35
C ALA A 258 4.83 -24.25 17.99
N ARG A 259 4.85 -25.43 17.37
CA ARG A 259 4.18 -25.67 16.10
C ARG A 259 2.67 -25.65 16.27
N LYS A 260 1.98 -25.18 15.24
CA LYS A 260 0.52 -25.23 15.13
C LYS A 260 0.19 -25.80 13.75
N ALA A 261 -0.94 -26.49 13.62
CA ALA A 261 -1.37 -26.97 12.31
C ALA A 261 -1.99 -25.81 11.50
N GLY A 262 -1.70 -25.77 10.21
CA GLY A 262 -2.24 -24.77 9.28
C GLY A 262 -1.18 -24.03 8.48
N TRP A 263 -1.60 -22.92 7.89
CA TRP A 263 -0.72 -22.03 7.14
C TRP A 263 0.00 -21.04 8.05
N HIS A 264 1.30 -20.92 7.82
CA HIS A 264 2.21 -20.04 8.55
C HIS A 264 3.03 -19.20 7.59
N ARG A 265 3.49 -18.05 8.06
CA ARG A 265 4.36 -17.15 7.30
C ARG A 265 5.74 -17.07 7.95
N LEU A 266 6.75 -17.58 7.25
CA LEU A 266 8.15 -17.33 7.55
C LEU A 266 8.57 -15.98 6.97
N SER A 267 9.16 -15.13 7.81
CA SER A 267 9.85 -13.90 7.38
C SER A 267 11.29 -13.94 7.89
N LEU A 268 12.24 -13.73 6.98
CA LEU A 268 13.66 -13.72 7.28
C LEU A 268 14.29 -12.44 6.71
N ARG A 269 14.68 -11.52 7.58
CA ARG A 269 15.50 -10.35 7.23
C ARG A 269 16.96 -10.67 7.47
N PHE A 270 17.82 -10.29 6.54
CA PHE A 270 19.24 -10.57 6.62
C PHE A 270 20.06 -9.40 6.10
N GLY A 271 21.26 -9.25 6.66
CA GLY A 271 22.29 -8.29 6.28
C GLY A 271 23.52 -8.50 7.15
N PRO A 272 24.64 -7.80 6.87
CA PRO A 272 25.90 -8.02 7.58
C PRO A 272 25.80 -7.74 9.09
N GLU A 273 24.94 -6.80 9.47
CA GLU A 273 24.76 -6.37 10.86
C GLU A 273 23.64 -7.11 11.59
N GLN A 274 22.69 -7.69 10.85
CA GLN A 274 21.47 -8.21 11.45
C GLN A 274 20.85 -9.36 10.67
N THR A 275 20.42 -10.39 11.40
CA THR A 275 19.45 -11.39 10.96
C THR A 275 18.27 -11.38 11.92
N GLU A 276 17.05 -11.36 11.38
CA GLU A 276 15.79 -11.53 12.11
C GLU A 276 14.98 -12.62 11.41
N ILE A 277 14.52 -13.62 12.15
CA ILE A 277 13.73 -14.74 11.66
C ILE A 277 12.47 -14.79 12.50
N ALA A 278 11.33 -14.67 11.86
CA ALA A 278 10.03 -14.69 12.53
C ALA A 278 9.06 -15.65 11.83
N VAL A 279 8.16 -16.24 12.60
CA VAL A 279 7.02 -17.00 12.09
C VAL A 279 5.73 -16.42 12.65
N ASP A 280 4.84 -16.01 11.75
CA ASP A 280 3.59 -15.30 12.09
C ASP A 280 3.84 -14.08 12.99
N GLY A 281 4.89 -13.31 12.66
CA GLY A 281 5.32 -12.13 13.42
C GLY A 281 5.98 -12.42 14.78
N ASN A 282 6.06 -13.69 15.21
CA ASN A 282 6.74 -14.06 16.45
C ASN A 282 8.22 -14.31 16.19
N ASP A 283 9.09 -13.70 16.99
CA ASP A 283 10.55 -13.87 16.90
C ASP A 283 10.94 -15.33 17.13
N LEU A 284 11.56 -15.95 16.12
CA LEU A 284 12.13 -17.29 16.17
C LEU A 284 13.62 -17.23 16.44
N ALA A 285 14.34 -16.32 15.78
CA ALA A 285 15.75 -16.09 16.02
C ALA A 285 16.20 -14.70 15.57
N HIS A 286 17.14 -14.12 16.30
CA HIS A 286 17.78 -12.88 15.90
C HIS A 286 19.26 -12.85 16.27
N GLY A 287 20.05 -12.01 15.62
CA GLY A 287 21.47 -11.84 15.92
C GLY A 287 22.22 -11.11 14.82
N LYS A 288 23.56 -11.19 14.86
CA LYS A 288 24.40 -10.72 13.75
C LYS A 288 24.13 -11.59 12.53
N GLY A 289 24.05 -10.99 11.34
CA GLY A 289 23.83 -11.76 10.12
C GLY A 289 25.11 -12.34 9.50
N PRO A 290 24.96 -13.22 8.49
CA PRO A 290 26.08 -13.82 7.79
C PRO A 290 26.98 -12.75 7.15
N GLY A 291 28.31 -12.93 7.23
CA GLY A 291 29.29 -11.96 6.72
C GLY A 291 29.41 -11.89 5.18
N GLY A 292 28.43 -12.42 4.44
CA GLY A 292 28.49 -12.59 3.00
C GLY A 292 27.12 -12.47 2.34
N SER A 293 27.07 -12.44 1.01
CA SER A 293 25.82 -12.28 0.26
C SER A 293 25.08 -13.61 0.07
N LEU A 294 23.75 -13.58 0.16
CA LEU A 294 22.89 -14.70 -0.19
C LEU A 294 23.09 -15.05 -1.68
N VAL A 295 23.26 -16.33 -1.99
CA VAL A 295 23.47 -16.83 -3.37
C VAL A 295 22.53 -17.97 -3.74
N GLU A 296 21.91 -18.62 -2.76
CA GLU A 296 21.01 -19.76 -3.00
C GLU A 296 19.91 -19.82 -1.94
N VAL A 297 18.69 -20.12 -2.39
CA VAL A 297 17.55 -20.45 -1.54
C VAL A 297 17.13 -21.88 -1.88
N ARG A 298 16.95 -22.72 -0.86
CA ARG A 298 16.55 -24.12 -1.05
C ARG A 298 15.41 -24.48 -0.10
N LEU A 299 14.35 -25.06 -0.66
CA LEU A 299 13.25 -25.67 0.08
C LEU A 299 13.43 -27.18 -0.01
N ALA A 300 13.47 -27.87 1.12
CA ALA A 300 13.86 -29.28 1.11
C ALA A 300 13.23 -30.09 2.24
N THR A 301 13.17 -31.39 1.99
CA THR A 301 12.94 -32.41 3.00
C THR A 301 14.18 -33.29 3.13
N SER A 302 14.43 -33.85 4.31
CA SER A 302 15.50 -34.83 4.51
C SER A 302 15.08 -35.93 5.47
N ASN A 303 15.76 -37.06 5.35
CA ASN A 303 15.62 -38.19 6.25
C ASN A 303 16.95 -38.44 6.97
N ALA A 304 16.97 -38.28 8.29
CA ALA A 304 18.12 -38.58 9.13
C ALA A 304 18.23 -40.09 9.43
N GLY A 305 17.13 -40.83 9.30
CA GLY A 305 17.04 -42.26 9.52
C GLY A 305 17.46 -43.11 8.31
N ARG A 306 17.65 -44.41 8.55
CA ARG A 306 17.95 -45.41 7.49
C ARG A 306 16.70 -45.99 6.84
N GLY A 307 15.52 -45.78 7.42
CA GLY A 307 14.24 -46.28 6.91
C GLY A 307 13.71 -45.44 5.74
N PRO A 308 12.75 -45.95 4.94
CA PRO A 308 12.08 -45.14 3.93
C PRO A 308 11.27 -44.02 4.60
N ALA A 309 11.06 -42.90 3.89
CA ALA A 309 10.20 -41.83 4.38
C ALA A 309 8.74 -42.33 4.52
N PRO A 310 7.99 -41.84 5.53
CA PRO A 310 6.59 -42.22 5.70
C PRO A 310 5.76 -41.90 4.46
N ASN A 311 4.98 -42.88 3.99
CA ASN A 311 4.10 -42.70 2.84
C ASN A 311 3.08 -41.58 3.12
N GLY A 312 3.05 -40.58 2.24
CA GLY A 312 2.08 -39.48 2.30
C GLY A 312 2.53 -38.26 3.11
N LEU A 313 3.68 -38.31 3.80
CA LEU A 313 4.26 -37.13 4.44
C LEU A 313 4.80 -36.16 3.38
N LYS A 314 4.27 -34.94 3.38
CA LYS A 314 4.51 -33.93 2.34
C LYS A 314 4.53 -32.54 2.96
N ALA A 315 5.48 -31.72 2.52
CA ALA A 315 5.55 -30.31 2.85
C ALA A 315 4.87 -29.49 1.75
N TYR A 316 4.20 -28.40 2.12
CA TYR A 316 3.62 -27.46 1.16
C TYR A 316 4.17 -26.07 1.39
N PHE A 317 4.51 -25.40 0.30
CA PHE A 317 5.09 -24.07 0.25
C PHE A 317 4.32 -23.22 -0.73
N ASP A 318 4.15 -21.96 -0.41
CA ASP A 318 3.42 -21.00 -1.23
C ASP A 318 4.04 -19.60 -1.08
N ASP A 319 3.77 -18.71 -2.02
CA ASP A 319 4.01 -17.27 -1.92
C ASP A 319 5.43 -16.92 -1.44
N LEU A 320 6.44 -17.47 -2.14
CA LEU A 320 7.85 -17.22 -1.87
C LEU A 320 8.29 -15.92 -2.54
N ARG A 321 8.75 -14.97 -1.74
CA ARG A 321 9.26 -13.69 -2.20
C ARG A 321 10.64 -13.42 -1.64
N LEU A 322 11.55 -12.94 -2.51
CA LEU A 322 12.86 -12.44 -2.11
C LEU A 322 13.00 -10.99 -2.57
N VAL A 323 13.31 -10.10 -1.64
CA VAL A 323 13.66 -8.70 -1.91
C VAL A 323 15.10 -8.43 -1.47
N ARG A 324 15.79 -7.54 -2.17
CA ARG A 324 17.03 -6.90 -1.70
C ARG A 324 16.69 -5.56 -1.05
N PHE A 325 17.42 -5.20 -0.01
CA PHE A 325 17.38 -3.83 0.50
C PHE A 325 18.24 -2.93 -0.35
N SER A 326 17.73 -1.75 -0.66
CA SER A 326 18.40 -0.76 -1.50
C SER A 326 18.11 0.62 -0.95
N GLU A 327 19.14 1.44 -0.83
CA GLU A 327 18.99 2.88 -0.68
C GLU A 327 18.49 3.40 -2.03
N GLY A 328 17.18 3.38 -2.22
CA GLY A 328 16.58 3.78 -3.49
C GLY A 328 17.08 5.15 -3.91
N GLY A 329 17.49 5.27 -5.18
CA GLY A 329 17.85 6.57 -5.74
C GLY A 329 16.65 7.50 -5.71
N MET A 330 16.75 8.57 -4.91
CA MET A 330 15.84 9.71 -4.97
C MET A 330 16.16 10.51 -6.24
N GLY A 331 15.89 9.92 -7.41
CA GLY A 331 15.90 10.64 -8.67
C GLY A 331 14.72 11.60 -8.73
N LEU A 332 14.94 12.78 -9.30
CA LEU A 332 13.87 13.71 -9.62
C LEU A 332 13.20 13.25 -10.92
N GLU A 333 11.87 13.23 -10.96
CA GLU A 333 11.12 13.10 -12.22
C GLU A 333 11.47 14.31 -13.08
N VAL A 334 11.92 14.09 -14.32
CA VAL A 334 12.42 15.20 -15.16
C VAL A 334 11.37 15.65 -16.17
N ASP A 335 10.59 14.73 -16.75
CA ASP A 335 9.62 15.06 -17.80
C ASP A 335 8.20 14.61 -17.42
N PRO A 336 7.30 15.54 -17.02
CA PRO A 336 5.94 15.20 -16.61
C PRO A 336 5.00 14.79 -17.77
N THR A 337 5.48 14.87 -19.02
CA THR A 337 4.69 14.57 -20.23
C THR A 337 4.82 13.10 -20.67
N GLN A 338 5.77 12.35 -20.10
CA GLN A 338 6.05 10.96 -20.44
C GLN A 338 5.91 10.04 -19.21
N ASP A 339 5.64 8.76 -19.44
CA ASP A 339 5.76 7.79 -18.36
C ASP A 339 7.26 7.49 -18.16
N GLU A 340 7.67 7.26 -16.92
CA GLU A 340 9.04 6.93 -16.52
C GLU A 340 9.07 5.56 -15.85
N ILE A 341 10.00 4.72 -16.28
CA ILE A 341 10.46 3.55 -15.52
C ILE A 341 11.73 3.96 -14.79
N ARG A 342 11.72 3.85 -13.47
CA ARG A 342 12.92 4.00 -12.66
C ARG A 342 13.58 2.66 -12.46
N LEU A 343 14.82 2.52 -12.92
CA LEU A 343 15.59 1.30 -12.77
C LEU A 343 16.16 1.17 -11.36
N SER A 344 16.50 -0.06 -11.01
CA SER A 344 17.12 -0.43 -9.74
C SER A 344 18.45 0.28 -9.47
N GLY A 345 19.19 0.66 -10.51
CA GLY A 345 20.43 1.44 -10.42
C GLY A 345 20.21 2.95 -10.26
N GLY A 346 18.96 3.42 -10.29
CA GLY A 346 18.61 4.85 -10.27
C GLY A 346 18.45 5.50 -11.65
N ASP A 347 18.83 4.80 -12.72
CA ASP A 347 18.61 5.25 -14.11
C ASP A 347 17.12 5.36 -14.45
N GLN A 348 16.81 6.18 -15.45
CA GLN A 348 15.45 6.46 -15.89
C GLN A 348 15.27 6.09 -17.37
N VAL A 349 14.15 5.46 -17.69
CA VAL A 349 13.73 5.16 -19.07
C VAL A 349 12.37 5.79 -19.30
N PHE A 350 12.26 6.67 -20.29
CA PHE A 350 11.02 7.38 -20.60
C PHE A 350 10.30 6.76 -21.80
N GLY A 351 8.97 6.77 -21.78
CA GLY A 351 8.15 6.22 -22.85
C GLY A 351 6.66 6.23 -22.53
N THR A 352 5.93 5.26 -23.07
CA THR A 352 4.53 4.99 -22.71
C THR A 352 4.40 3.60 -22.13
N ILE A 353 3.90 3.49 -20.91
CA ILE A 353 3.66 2.20 -20.27
C ILE A 353 2.45 1.56 -20.95
N VAL A 354 2.69 0.46 -21.65
CA VAL A 354 1.65 -0.28 -22.38
C VAL A 354 0.89 -1.18 -21.42
N GLN A 355 1.64 -1.91 -20.60
CA GLN A 355 1.10 -2.85 -19.63
C GLN A 355 2.12 -3.12 -18.52
N ALA A 356 1.66 -3.39 -17.29
CA ALA A 356 2.47 -4.08 -16.29
C ALA A 356 1.60 -5.04 -15.46
N ASP A 357 2.24 -6.04 -14.85
CA ASP A 357 1.63 -6.96 -13.88
C ASP A 357 2.66 -7.29 -12.78
N ALA A 358 2.40 -8.25 -11.89
CA ALA A 358 3.34 -8.64 -10.85
C ALA A 358 4.68 -9.19 -11.37
N GLY A 359 4.75 -9.64 -12.62
CA GLY A 359 5.93 -10.28 -13.21
C GLY A 359 6.81 -9.32 -14.00
N ALA A 360 6.21 -8.50 -14.86
CA ALA A 360 6.96 -7.65 -15.78
C ALA A 360 6.23 -6.36 -16.18
N ILE A 361 6.99 -5.45 -16.78
CA ILE A 361 6.53 -4.19 -17.35
C ILE A 361 6.83 -4.18 -18.84
N LYS A 362 5.87 -3.71 -19.64
CA LYS A 362 6.02 -3.44 -21.08
C LYS A 362 5.97 -1.95 -21.32
N LEU A 363 7.06 -1.41 -21.86
CA LEU A 363 7.23 0.00 -22.19
C LEU A 363 7.40 0.16 -23.69
N ARG A 364 6.74 1.16 -24.27
CA ARG A 364 7.03 1.60 -25.64
C ARG A 364 7.95 2.81 -25.61
N VAL A 365 9.12 2.67 -26.23
CA VAL A 365 10.11 3.74 -26.45
C VAL A 365 10.26 3.90 -27.96
N ASP A 366 9.77 5.01 -28.50
CA ASP A 366 9.68 5.26 -29.94
C ASP A 366 8.93 4.11 -30.67
N PRO A 367 9.38 3.47 -31.79
CA PRO A 367 8.64 2.36 -32.38
C PRO A 367 8.87 1.03 -31.65
N ASN A 368 9.77 0.97 -30.65
CA ASN A 368 10.20 -0.26 -30.03
C ASN A 368 9.40 -0.54 -28.75
N GLU A 369 9.08 -1.81 -28.52
CA GLU A 369 8.52 -2.29 -27.25
C GLU A 369 9.60 -3.08 -26.51
N ILE A 370 9.84 -2.71 -25.26
CA ILE A 370 10.77 -3.40 -24.36
C ILE A 370 10.00 -4.00 -23.20
N GLN A 371 10.48 -5.13 -22.69
CA GLN A 371 9.93 -5.79 -21.51
C GLN A 371 11.02 -5.89 -20.44
N MET A 372 10.69 -5.47 -19.22
CA MET A 372 11.61 -5.46 -18.08
C MET A 372 10.99 -6.20 -16.89
N PRO A 373 11.75 -7.06 -16.18
CA PRO A 373 11.28 -7.66 -14.94
C PRO A 373 11.35 -6.66 -13.78
N TRP A 374 10.52 -6.86 -12.75
CA TRP A 374 10.56 -6.02 -11.54
C TRP A 374 11.88 -6.09 -10.76
N SER A 375 12.73 -7.08 -11.02
CA SER A 375 14.09 -7.13 -10.47
C SER A 375 15.02 -6.04 -10.97
N GLU A 376 14.68 -5.43 -12.12
CA GLU A 376 15.43 -4.33 -12.71
C GLU A 376 14.77 -2.97 -12.47
N VAL A 377 13.54 -2.92 -11.94
CA VAL A 377 12.71 -1.72 -11.87
C VAL A 377 12.37 -1.37 -10.42
N ALA A 378 12.71 -0.17 -9.97
CA ALA A 378 12.32 0.35 -8.65
C ALA A 378 10.86 0.84 -8.63
N GLY A 379 10.37 1.41 -9.73
CA GLY A 379 9.01 1.92 -9.82
C GLY A 379 8.66 2.51 -11.17
N LEU A 380 7.38 2.84 -11.31
CA LEU A 380 6.77 3.50 -12.47
C LEU A 380 6.28 4.86 -12.02
N GLN A 381 6.75 5.92 -12.66
CA GLN A 381 6.14 7.25 -12.58
C GLN A 381 5.35 7.48 -13.85
N PHE A 382 4.24 8.19 -13.71
CA PHE A 382 3.26 8.26 -14.76
C PHE A 382 3.08 9.68 -15.26
N ARG A 383 2.98 9.82 -16.59
CA ARG A 383 2.70 11.11 -17.20
C ARG A 383 1.43 11.71 -16.62
N ARG A 384 1.42 13.03 -16.49
CA ARG A 384 0.32 13.73 -15.85
C ARG A 384 -0.79 14.02 -16.84
N VAL A 385 -1.83 13.20 -16.76
CA VAL A 385 -3.05 13.38 -17.55
C VAL A 385 -4.14 13.84 -16.60
N ALA A 386 -4.52 15.12 -16.72
CA ALA A 386 -5.66 15.65 -15.99
C ALA A 386 -6.90 14.78 -16.26
N GLY A 387 -7.60 14.42 -15.19
CA GLY A 387 -8.85 13.67 -15.25
C GLY A 387 -9.73 14.01 -14.07
N GLN A 388 -11.01 14.22 -14.34
CA GLN A 388 -12.01 14.49 -13.31
C GLN A 388 -12.53 13.15 -12.74
N SER A 389 -12.69 13.08 -11.41
CA SER A 389 -13.34 11.96 -10.74
C SER A 389 -14.86 12.03 -10.87
N GLU A 390 -15.53 10.91 -10.60
CA GLU A 390 -16.95 10.97 -10.24
C GLU A 390 -17.15 11.82 -8.96
N PRO A 391 -18.29 12.51 -8.81
CA PRO A 391 -18.62 13.22 -7.58
C PRO A 391 -18.77 12.25 -6.40
N ILE A 392 -18.31 12.67 -5.24
CA ILE A 392 -18.57 11.98 -3.96
C ILE A 392 -19.43 12.86 -3.06
N ASP A 393 -20.39 12.26 -2.37
CA ASP A 393 -21.37 12.95 -1.52
C ASP A 393 -21.32 12.40 -0.09
N GLY A 394 -21.48 13.27 0.91
CA GLY A 394 -21.61 12.89 2.32
C GLY A 394 -20.51 13.44 3.21
N THR A 395 -20.15 12.70 4.26
CA THR A 395 -19.06 13.09 5.18
C THR A 395 -17.72 12.64 4.64
N TRP A 396 -16.83 13.58 4.33
CA TRP A 396 -15.51 13.29 3.81
C TRP A 396 -14.56 12.92 4.96
N LEU A 397 -13.90 11.80 4.80
CA LEU A 397 -12.99 11.22 5.76
C LEU A 397 -11.61 11.03 5.13
N ARG A 398 -10.58 11.22 5.94
CA ARG A 398 -9.25 10.67 5.71
C ARG A 398 -9.05 9.49 6.64
N ILE A 399 -8.64 8.35 6.11
CA ILE A 399 -8.36 7.17 6.93
C ILE A 399 -6.95 6.66 6.70
N ASP A 400 -6.31 6.21 7.78
CA ASP A 400 -5.03 5.51 7.74
C ASP A 400 -5.23 4.08 8.24
N TRP A 401 -4.63 3.09 7.57
CA TRP A 401 -4.68 1.69 7.96
C TRP A 401 -3.34 0.98 7.76
N ARG A 402 -3.13 -0.11 8.50
CA ARG A 402 -1.91 -0.91 8.37
C ARG A 402 -1.95 -1.79 7.14
N ALA A 403 -0.92 -1.68 6.32
CA ALA A 403 -0.79 -2.46 5.10
C ALA A 403 -0.14 -3.84 5.30
N ALA A 404 0.76 -3.95 6.26
CA ALA A 404 1.50 -5.16 6.61
C ALA A 404 1.37 -5.48 8.11
N PRO A 405 1.65 -6.72 8.53
CA PRO A 405 1.87 -7.05 9.94
C PRO A 405 3.04 -6.24 10.54
N GLY A 406 2.99 -6.00 11.84
CA GLY A 406 3.98 -5.19 12.56
C GLY A 406 3.50 -3.77 12.89
N ASP A 407 4.41 -2.96 13.45
CA ASP A 407 4.13 -1.62 14.00
C ASP A 407 4.87 -0.49 13.28
N ASP A 408 5.48 -0.75 12.11
CA ASP A 408 6.21 0.28 11.34
C ASP A 408 5.25 1.39 10.85
N PRO A 409 5.42 2.65 11.27
CA PRO A 409 4.59 3.76 10.78
C PRO A 409 4.69 3.96 9.26
N LEU A 410 5.78 3.53 8.64
CA LEU A 410 5.98 3.57 7.18
C LEU A 410 5.07 2.59 6.43
N ASP A 411 4.40 1.67 7.13
CA ASP A 411 3.44 0.72 6.56
C ASP A 411 1.98 1.18 6.66
N LEU A 412 1.75 2.46 6.99
CA LEU A 412 0.42 3.03 6.94
C LEU A 412 0.05 3.45 5.52
N ASP A 413 -0.99 2.83 4.98
CA ASP A 413 -1.68 3.33 3.81
C ASP A 413 -2.69 4.40 4.22
N ARG A 414 -3.06 5.26 3.26
CA ARG A 414 -3.93 6.41 3.48
C ARG A 414 -4.83 6.66 2.28
N ILE A 415 -6.08 7.02 2.54
CA ILE A 415 -7.03 7.44 1.50
C ILE A 415 -8.00 8.49 2.01
N ASP A 416 -8.50 9.32 1.09
CA ASP A 416 -9.56 10.29 1.32
C ASP A 416 -10.81 9.88 0.53
N GLY A 417 -11.99 9.94 1.15
CA GLY A 417 -13.25 9.57 0.49
C GLY A 417 -14.48 9.97 1.30
N ALA A 418 -15.67 9.83 0.72
CA ALA A 418 -16.92 10.08 1.41
C ALA A 418 -17.43 8.81 2.08
N LEU A 419 -17.85 8.92 3.34
CA LEU A 419 -18.41 7.80 4.10
C LEU A 419 -19.69 7.29 3.42
N VAL A 420 -19.70 6.00 3.07
CA VAL A 420 -20.87 5.33 2.48
C VAL A 420 -21.57 4.45 3.52
N SER A 421 -20.80 3.63 4.24
CA SER A 421 -21.35 2.75 5.26
C SER A 421 -20.29 2.30 6.26
N HIS A 422 -20.74 1.83 7.41
CA HIS A 422 -19.89 1.16 8.39
C HIS A 422 -20.57 -0.13 8.84
N THR A 423 -19.76 -1.12 9.20
CA THR A 423 -20.22 -2.42 9.70
C THR A 423 -19.36 -2.83 10.88
N ALA A 424 -19.70 -3.92 11.55
CA ALA A 424 -18.84 -4.51 12.57
C ALA A 424 -17.44 -4.89 12.05
N THR A 425 -17.30 -5.14 10.73
CA THR A 425 -16.06 -5.68 10.14
C THR A 425 -15.27 -4.65 9.34
N GLY A 426 -15.82 -3.49 9.01
CA GLY A 426 -15.09 -2.50 8.20
C GLY A 426 -15.84 -1.20 7.90
N LEU A 427 -15.09 -0.25 7.36
CA LEU A 427 -15.55 1.06 6.91
C LEU A 427 -15.53 1.11 5.38
N THR A 428 -16.61 1.58 4.75
CA THR A 428 -16.67 1.76 3.29
C THR A 428 -16.76 3.22 2.92
N LEU A 429 -15.87 3.66 2.02
CA LEU A 429 -15.82 5.00 1.46
C LEU A 429 -16.10 4.97 -0.04
N GLU A 430 -16.66 6.04 -0.58
CA GLU A 430 -16.60 6.37 -2.01
C GLU A 430 -15.36 7.24 -2.21
N VAL A 431 -14.38 6.75 -2.96
CA VAL A 431 -13.06 7.36 -3.12
C VAL A 431 -12.88 7.85 -4.55
N PRO A 432 -12.46 9.11 -4.79
CA PRO A 432 -12.18 9.62 -6.12
C PRO A 432 -11.25 8.69 -6.91
N PHE A 433 -11.59 8.38 -8.17
CA PHE A 433 -10.87 7.48 -9.07
C PHE A 433 -10.82 5.99 -8.68
N VAL A 434 -11.18 5.62 -7.46
CA VAL A 434 -11.18 4.23 -6.96
C VAL A 434 -12.60 3.65 -6.90
N GLY A 435 -13.60 4.50 -6.63
CA GLY A 435 -14.98 4.08 -6.37
C GLY A 435 -15.17 3.59 -4.93
N ARG A 436 -16.05 2.60 -4.73
CA ARG A 436 -16.29 2.01 -3.40
C ARG A 436 -15.06 1.26 -2.89
N PHE A 437 -14.59 1.66 -1.71
CA PHE A 437 -13.39 1.14 -1.09
C PHE A 437 -13.66 0.78 0.37
N THR A 438 -13.41 -0.47 0.76
CA THR A 438 -13.67 -0.96 2.11
C THR A 438 -12.38 -1.30 2.83
N VAL A 439 -12.17 -0.73 4.01
CA VAL A 439 -11.04 -1.05 4.90
C VAL A 439 -11.55 -1.89 6.07
N ALA A 440 -10.91 -3.04 6.30
CA ALA A 440 -11.22 -3.90 7.44
C ALA A 440 -10.95 -3.19 8.78
N ARG A 441 -11.87 -3.36 9.73
CA ARG A 441 -11.86 -2.67 11.04
C ARG A 441 -10.58 -2.94 11.84
N ASN A 442 -10.05 -4.17 11.77
CA ASN A 442 -8.81 -4.56 12.47
C ASN A 442 -7.56 -3.86 11.93
N ARG A 443 -7.59 -3.37 10.67
CA ARG A 443 -6.48 -2.65 10.02
C ARG A 443 -6.54 -1.14 10.23
N LEU A 444 -7.74 -0.59 10.40
CA LEU A 444 -7.93 0.86 10.60
C LEU A 444 -7.15 1.36 11.83
N ARG A 445 -6.49 2.50 11.69
CA ARG A 445 -5.68 3.14 12.74
C ARG A 445 -6.05 4.58 13.02
N ARG A 446 -6.44 5.32 11.98
CA ARG A 446 -6.82 6.72 12.11
C ARG A 446 -8.00 7.03 11.21
N LEU A 447 -8.89 7.87 11.70
CA LEU A 447 -9.96 8.51 10.94
C LEU A 447 -9.98 9.99 11.26
N GLU A 448 -10.02 10.84 10.25
CA GLU A 448 -10.12 12.30 10.39
C GLU A 448 -11.28 12.82 9.54
N VAL A 449 -12.11 13.69 10.13
CA VAL A 449 -13.22 14.31 9.39
C VAL A 449 -12.71 15.55 8.65
N LEU A 450 -12.79 15.53 7.32
CA LEU A 450 -12.32 16.60 6.46
C LEU A 450 -13.41 17.64 6.15
N GLY A 451 -14.68 17.23 6.15
CA GLY A 451 -15.81 18.09 5.80
C GLY A 451 -17.06 17.28 5.46
N ARG A 452 -18.10 17.97 4.97
CA ARG A 452 -19.38 17.35 4.56
C ARG A 452 -19.94 18.09 3.34
N GLY A 453 -20.41 17.35 2.35
CA GLY A 453 -21.04 17.90 1.15
C GLY A 453 -20.74 17.07 -0.10
N ARG A 454 -20.80 17.72 -1.26
CA ARG A 454 -20.35 17.16 -2.54
C ARG A 454 -18.93 17.60 -2.86
N ARG A 455 -18.07 16.67 -3.27
CA ARG A 455 -16.70 16.94 -3.75
C ARG A 455 -16.51 16.32 -5.12
N ILE A 456 -15.86 17.06 -6.03
CA ILE A 456 -15.44 16.58 -7.34
C ILE A 456 -13.95 16.89 -7.46
N VAL A 457 -13.10 15.87 -7.57
CA VAL A 457 -11.68 16.08 -7.84
C VAL A 457 -11.52 16.31 -9.34
N VAL A 458 -11.08 17.51 -9.72
CA VAL A 458 -10.93 17.95 -11.12
C VAL A 458 -9.60 17.49 -11.68
N ASP A 459 -8.55 17.53 -10.86
CA ASP A 459 -7.23 17.04 -11.20
C ASP A 459 -6.52 16.56 -9.92
N ALA A 460 -6.05 15.32 -9.92
CA ALA A 460 -5.29 14.73 -8.82
C ALA A 460 -3.77 14.75 -9.06
N THR A 461 -3.33 15.28 -10.21
CA THR A 461 -1.92 15.34 -10.58
C THR A 461 -1.27 16.62 -10.04
N ALA A 462 0.03 16.52 -9.74
CA ALA A 462 0.80 17.64 -9.23
C ALA A 462 1.39 18.46 -10.39
N HIS A 463 1.38 19.78 -10.23
CA HIS A 463 1.83 20.75 -11.22
C HIS A 463 2.80 21.73 -10.60
N HIS A 464 3.82 22.12 -11.35
CA HIS A 464 4.72 23.22 -11.00
C HIS A 464 4.44 24.39 -11.92
N LEU A 465 3.89 25.47 -11.38
CA LEU A 465 3.77 26.74 -12.08
C LEU A 465 4.95 27.63 -11.71
N GLY A 466 5.62 28.17 -12.71
CA GLY A 466 6.82 28.98 -12.51
C GLY A 466 7.72 29.00 -13.73
N ASN A 467 8.99 29.31 -13.49
CA ASN A 467 9.99 29.46 -14.54
C ASN A 467 11.40 29.00 -14.13
N GLU A 468 11.60 28.52 -12.90
CA GLU A 468 12.88 27.97 -12.44
C GLU A 468 12.75 26.49 -12.11
N ILE A 469 13.86 25.75 -12.16
CA ILE A 469 13.87 24.33 -11.75
C ILE A 469 14.07 24.27 -10.23
N VAL A 470 13.12 23.67 -9.50
CA VAL A 470 13.17 23.58 -8.02
C VAL A 470 13.49 22.16 -7.57
N ALA A 471 14.79 21.87 -7.41
CA ALA A 471 15.29 20.54 -7.04
C ALA A 471 15.65 20.37 -5.55
N SER A 472 15.84 21.47 -4.80
CA SER A 472 16.31 21.45 -3.40
C SER A 472 16.21 22.86 -2.81
N PRO A 473 15.97 23.05 -1.49
CA PRO A 473 15.84 22.04 -0.43
C PRO A 473 14.43 21.46 -0.27
N LEU A 474 13.43 22.10 -0.87
CA LEU A 474 12.04 21.67 -0.89
C LEU A 474 11.69 21.42 -2.36
N PRO A 475 11.98 20.24 -2.92
CA PRO A 475 11.74 19.98 -4.33
C PRO A 475 10.24 20.07 -4.64
N LEU A 476 9.91 20.73 -5.75
CA LEU A 476 8.60 20.60 -6.35
C LEU A 476 8.53 19.29 -7.12
N ASP A 477 7.30 18.83 -7.33
CA ASP A 477 7.02 17.64 -8.12
C ASP A 477 5.94 17.98 -9.14
N PRO A 478 6.30 18.24 -10.41
CA PRO A 478 7.63 18.08 -11.00
C PRO A 478 8.59 19.19 -10.51
N PRO A 479 9.90 18.99 -10.60
CA PRO A 479 10.88 20.06 -10.42
C PRO A 479 10.96 20.98 -11.64
N GLN A 480 10.54 20.51 -12.83
CA GLN A 480 10.54 21.29 -14.06
C GLN A 480 9.22 22.07 -14.18
N PRO A 481 9.27 23.39 -14.37
CA PRO A 481 8.05 24.20 -14.44
C PRO A 481 7.26 23.91 -15.72
N GLU A 482 5.95 23.89 -15.57
CA GLU A 482 4.95 23.78 -16.65
C GLU A 482 4.59 25.15 -17.24
N GLY A 483 5.18 26.22 -16.69
CA GLY A 483 5.03 27.60 -17.14
C GLY A 483 4.05 28.42 -16.30
N ARG A 484 3.51 29.48 -16.91
CA ARG A 484 2.70 30.51 -16.23
C ARG A 484 1.25 30.10 -15.92
N THR A 485 0.68 29.21 -16.74
CA THR A 485 -0.77 29.03 -16.83
C THR A 485 -1.14 27.56 -16.67
N LEU A 486 -2.14 27.29 -15.83
CA LEU A 486 -2.80 25.99 -15.71
C LEU A 486 -4.28 26.14 -16.09
N GLU A 487 -4.75 25.34 -17.04
CA GLU A 487 -6.17 25.31 -17.43
C GLU A 487 -6.79 23.94 -17.22
N ARG A 488 -8.00 23.89 -16.66
CA ARG A 488 -8.75 22.65 -16.43
C ARG A 488 -10.21 22.79 -16.81
N ALA A 489 -10.71 21.79 -17.53
CA ALA A 489 -12.15 21.66 -17.74
C ALA A 489 -12.80 21.07 -16.48
N ILE A 490 -13.95 21.60 -16.11
CA ILE A 490 -14.80 21.08 -15.03
C ILE A 490 -16.14 20.73 -15.65
N GLU A 491 -16.50 19.45 -15.63
CA GLU A 491 -17.77 18.96 -16.15
C GLU A 491 -18.75 18.76 -14.98
N LEU A 492 -19.86 19.49 -14.98
CA LEU A 492 -20.87 19.42 -13.92
C LEU A 492 -22.21 18.95 -14.49
N ALA A 493 -22.76 17.86 -13.95
CA ALA A 493 -24.13 17.45 -14.29
C ALA A 493 -25.16 18.49 -13.82
N ASP A 494 -24.96 18.99 -12.61
CA ASP A 494 -25.74 20.02 -11.94
C ASP A 494 -24.83 20.87 -11.04
N VAL A 495 -25.32 22.03 -10.60
CA VAL A 495 -24.65 22.87 -9.60
C VAL A 495 -25.51 22.84 -8.33
N PRO A 496 -25.08 22.12 -7.28
CA PRO A 496 -25.81 22.08 -6.02
C PRO A 496 -26.09 23.49 -5.49
N PRO A 497 -27.27 23.72 -4.87
CA PRO A 497 -27.57 25.01 -4.26
C PRO A 497 -26.63 25.25 -3.07
N GLY A 498 -26.30 26.52 -2.83
CA GLY A 498 -25.47 26.94 -1.70
C GLY A 498 -24.09 27.43 -2.12
N ALA A 499 -23.15 27.36 -1.18
CA ALA A 499 -21.77 27.79 -1.40
C ALA A 499 -21.03 26.79 -2.28
N ALA A 500 -20.20 27.29 -3.20
CA ALA A 500 -19.23 26.50 -3.92
C ALA A 500 -17.82 27.01 -3.62
N PHE A 501 -16.86 26.11 -3.53
CA PHE A 501 -15.46 26.43 -3.28
C PHE A 501 -14.57 25.73 -4.29
N LEU A 502 -13.55 26.43 -4.78
CA LEU A 502 -12.39 25.81 -5.42
C LEU A 502 -11.40 25.46 -4.30
N SER A 503 -11.14 24.17 -4.14
CA SER A 503 -10.22 23.63 -3.14
C SER A 503 -8.92 23.24 -3.83
N LEU A 504 -7.81 23.73 -3.32
CA LEU A 504 -6.48 23.49 -3.88
C LEU A 504 -5.55 23.05 -2.76
N ASP A 505 -4.81 21.98 -2.97
CA ASP A 505 -3.66 21.64 -2.14
C ASP A 505 -2.42 22.27 -2.78
N VAL A 506 -1.78 23.22 -2.10
CA VAL A 506 -0.68 24.04 -2.67
C VAL A 506 0.56 24.05 -1.78
N VAL A 507 1.72 24.24 -2.40
CA VAL A 507 3.01 24.35 -1.71
C VAL A 507 3.87 25.43 -2.39
N GLN A 508 4.72 26.10 -1.60
CA GLN A 508 5.61 27.19 -2.05
C GLN A 508 4.93 28.41 -2.65
N VAL A 509 3.63 28.62 -2.41
CA VAL A 509 2.96 29.84 -2.86
C VAL A 509 3.41 31.03 -2.01
N ALA A 510 3.89 32.10 -2.64
CA ALA A 510 4.22 33.34 -1.95
C ALA A 510 2.96 33.93 -1.27
N GLY A 511 3.02 34.20 0.04
CA GLY A 511 1.87 34.70 0.80
C GLY A 511 1.79 36.22 0.92
N GLU A 512 0.57 36.75 1.06
CA GLU A 512 0.30 38.19 1.28
C GLU A 512 0.33 38.59 2.77
N SER A 513 0.70 37.70 3.68
CA SER A 513 0.77 38.02 5.11
C SER A 513 2.05 38.81 5.45
N ALA A 514 1.92 39.83 6.30
CA ALA A 514 3.08 40.63 6.73
C ALA A 514 4.15 39.75 7.40
N GLY A 515 5.40 39.90 6.95
CA GLY A 515 6.54 39.12 7.44
C GLY A 515 6.86 37.85 6.64
N LEU A 516 6.05 37.50 5.64
CA LEU A 516 6.38 36.45 4.67
C LEU A 516 7.36 36.95 3.60
N PRO A 517 8.17 36.05 3.01
CA PRO A 517 8.94 36.35 1.81
C PRO A 517 8.02 36.88 0.70
N PHE A 518 8.53 37.82 -0.11
CA PHE A 518 7.82 38.41 -1.25
C PHE A 518 6.51 39.16 -0.95
N PHE A 519 6.13 39.35 0.32
CA PHE A 519 4.92 40.09 0.73
C PHE A 519 4.74 41.41 -0.01
N SER A 520 5.81 42.21 -0.17
CA SER A 520 5.73 43.50 -0.86
C SER A 520 5.38 43.35 -2.35
N PHE A 521 5.94 42.35 -3.03
CA PHE A 521 5.64 42.08 -4.44
C PHE A 521 4.17 41.68 -4.60
N VAL A 522 3.71 40.70 -3.80
CA VAL A 522 2.32 40.22 -3.84
C VAL A 522 1.33 41.36 -3.59
N LYS A 523 1.59 42.17 -2.56
CA LYS A 523 0.76 43.32 -2.21
C LYS A 523 0.69 44.36 -3.34
N ASP A 524 1.79 44.53 -4.06
CA ASP A 524 1.90 45.45 -5.20
C ASP A 524 1.37 44.86 -6.52
N GLY A 525 0.77 43.66 -6.47
CA GLY A 525 0.17 42.95 -7.60
C GLY A 525 1.15 42.16 -8.46
N GLU A 526 2.40 42.02 -8.02
CA GLU A 526 3.48 41.26 -8.67
C GLU A 526 3.56 39.85 -8.10
N ILE A 527 4.08 38.88 -8.86
CA ILE A 527 4.24 37.48 -8.41
C ILE A 527 2.89 36.91 -7.90
N ARG A 528 1.79 37.30 -8.56
CA ARG A 528 0.42 36.99 -8.14
C ARG A 528 -0.15 35.86 -8.98
N THR A 529 -0.74 34.87 -8.32
CA THR A 529 -1.36 33.70 -8.98
C THR A 529 -2.87 33.86 -8.99
N ASN A 530 -3.41 34.38 -10.09
CA ASN A 530 -4.84 34.67 -10.24
C ASN A 530 -5.63 33.43 -10.61
N VAL A 531 -6.90 33.42 -10.21
CA VAL A 531 -7.83 32.34 -10.50
C VAL A 531 -9.07 32.90 -11.19
N SER A 532 -9.46 32.25 -12.29
CA SER A 532 -10.65 32.57 -13.05
C SER A 532 -11.42 31.31 -13.42
N ILE A 533 -12.74 31.46 -13.53
CA ILE A 533 -13.62 30.43 -14.10
C ILE A 533 -14.39 31.07 -15.26
N ASN A 534 -14.50 30.38 -16.38
CA ASN A 534 -15.23 30.83 -17.57
C ASN A 534 -14.77 32.22 -18.04
N GLY A 535 -13.46 32.47 -17.97
CA GLY A 535 -12.82 33.74 -18.36
C GLY A 535 -13.06 34.92 -17.39
N ARG A 536 -13.74 34.71 -16.26
CA ARG A 536 -13.97 35.76 -15.26
C ARG A 536 -13.07 35.54 -14.04
N PRO A 537 -12.13 36.45 -13.75
CA PRO A 537 -11.33 36.37 -12.54
C PRO A 537 -12.21 36.58 -11.32
N PHE A 538 -11.98 35.81 -10.25
CA PHE A 538 -12.74 35.95 -9.01
C PHE A 538 -11.88 35.92 -7.74
N ASP A 539 -10.66 35.37 -7.81
CA ASP A 539 -9.77 35.23 -6.65
C ASP A 539 -8.29 35.10 -7.09
N TYR A 540 -7.38 34.94 -6.13
CA TYR A 540 -5.96 34.66 -6.29
C TYR A 540 -5.41 33.90 -5.09
N LEU A 541 -4.42 33.03 -5.29
CA LEU A 541 -3.98 32.08 -4.27
C LEU A 541 -3.27 32.76 -3.09
N ASN A 542 -2.43 33.74 -3.37
CA ASN A 542 -1.46 34.32 -2.42
C ASN A 542 -2.12 34.88 -1.14
N ARG A 543 -3.34 35.41 -1.21
CA ARG A 543 -4.06 35.96 -0.04
C ARG A 543 -4.57 34.91 0.94
N HIS A 544 -4.65 33.65 0.51
CA HIS A 544 -5.11 32.54 1.35
C HIS A 544 -3.96 31.85 2.09
N ILE A 545 -2.71 32.22 1.77
CA ILE A 545 -1.52 31.67 2.41
C ILE A 545 -1.18 32.47 3.65
N THR A 546 -1.20 31.78 4.79
CA THR A 546 -0.91 32.37 6.11
C THR A 546 0.43 31.89 6.70
N SER A 547 1.05 30.91 6.06
CA SER A 547 2.31 30.29 6.47
C SER A 547 3.42 30.58 5.45
N LYS A 548 4.62 30.05 5.67
CA LYS A 548 5.66 30.02 4.61
C LYS A 548 5.34 29.05 3.48
N ASN A 549 4.32 28.21 3.66
CA ASN A 549 3.88 27.19 2.71
C ASN A 549 4.98 26.20 2.29
N GLU A 550 5.89 25.87 3.22
CA GLU A 550 6.96 24.86 3.01
C GLU A 550 6.41 23.42 2.99
N THR A 551 5.19 23.23 3.47
CA THR A 551 4.43 21.97 3.40
C THR A 551 3.10 22.21 2.70
N ALA A 552 2.57 21.17 2.04
CA ALA A 552 1.27 21.21 1.39
C ALA A 552 0.19 21.78 2.33
N GLU A 553 -0.48 22.83 1.87
CA GLU A 553 -1.55 23.54 2.58
C GLU A 553 -2.80 23.52 1.71
N ARG A 554 -3.93 23.11 2.28
CA ARG A 554 -5.22 23.15 1.59
C ARG A 554 -5.85 24.52 1.74
N ILE A 555 -6.08 25.21 0.64
CA ILE A 555 -6.81 26.48 0.57
C ILE A 555 -8.17 26.30 -0.09
N GLN A 556 -9.15 27.11 0.31
CA GLN A 556 -10.51 27.09 -0.23
C GLN A 556 -10.90 28.49 -0.70
N LEU A 557 -11.09 28.64 -2.01
CA LEU A 557 -11.47 29.89 -2.66
C LEU A 557 -12.99 29.89 -2.89
N PRO A 558 -13.76 30.81 -2.28
CA PRO A 558 -15.21 30.87 -2.50
C PRO A 558 -15.51 31.26 -3.95
N ILE A 559 -16.27 30.42 -4.65
CA ILE A 559 -16.68 30.67 -6.04
C ILE A 559 -17.96 31.53 -6.01
N PRO A 560 -18.00 32.70 -6.67
CA PRO A 560 -19.19 33.53 -6.74
C PRO A 560 -20.39 32.78 -7.35
N ALA A 561 -21.59 33.05 -6.82
CA ALA A 561 -22.82 32.48 -7.34
C ALA A 561 -23.00 32.83 -8.83
N GLY A 562 -23.44 31.84 -9.62
CA GLY A 562 -23.66 31.98 -11.07
C GLY A 562 -22.40 31.92 -11.93
N LEU A 563 -21.21 31.76 -11.35
CA LEU A 563 -19.98 31.59 -12.13
C LEU A 563 -19.83 30.17 -12.70
N LEU A 564 -20.26 29.16 -11.93
CA LEU A 564 -20.41 27.78 -12.39
C LEU A 564 -21.80 27.58 -13.01
N HIS A 565 -21.86 26.73 -14.03
CA HIS A 565 -23.10 26.28 -14.65
C HIS A 565 -23.05 24.77 -14.96
N PRO A 566 -24.20 24.10 -15.16
CA PRO A 566 -24.23 22.75 -15.70
C PRO A 566 -23.47 22.66 -17.04
N GLY A 567 -22.83 21.53 -17.30
CA GLY A 567 -21.95 21.27 -18.44
C GLY A 567 -20.50 21.67 -18.18
N ARG A 568 -19.81 22.01 -19.26
CA ARG A 568 -18.38 22.32 -19.26
C ARG A 568 -18.09 23.73 -18.77
N ASN A 569 -17.29 23.84 -17.73
CA ASN A 569 -16.70 25.09 -17.23
C ASN A 569 -15.18 25.04 -17.46
N LEU A 570 -14.53 26.20 -17.55
CA LEU A 570 -13.08 26.31 -17.69
C LEU A 570 -12.48 27.03 -16.49
N LEU A 571 -11.72 26.31 -15.66
CA LEU A 571 -10.84 26.86 -14.64
C LEU A 571 -9.52 27.28 -15.28
N ARG A 572 -9.03 28.46 -14.92
CA ARG A 572 -7.68 28.93 -15.28
C ARG A 572 -6.99 29.55 -14.07
N ILE A 573 -5.77 29.07 -13.80
CA ILE A 573 -4.82 29.62 -12.83
C ILE A 573 -3.69 30.27 -13.63
N ASP A 574 -3.37 31.52 -13.36
CA ASP A 574 -2.46 32.33 -14.18
C ASP A 574 -1.55 33.21 -13.31
N GLN A 575 -0.24 33.09 -13.50
CA GLN A 575 0.75 33.89 -12.76
C GLN A 575 1.07 35.21 -13.44
N ILE A 576 1.17 36.28 -12.65
CA ILE A 576 1.72 37.57 -13.06
C ILE A 576 3.13 37.65 -12.50
N GLY A 577 4.12 37.97 -13.33
CA GLY A 577 5.49 38.17 -12.84
C GLY A 577 5.71 39.51 -12.15
N THR A 578 6.95 39.97 -12.13
CA THR A 578 7.30 41.29 -11.58
C THR A 578 7.06 42.43 -12.58
N LYS A 579 7.02 43.67 -12.09
CA LYS A 579 6.95 44.87 -12.94
C LYS A 579 8.20 45.02 -13.82
N LEU A 580 9.36 44.62 -13.29
CA LEU A 580 10.64 44.72 -13.99
C LEU A 580 10.81 43.61 -15.03
N ASP A 581 10.36 42.41 -14.68
CA ASP A 581 10.38 41.24 -15.55
C ASP A 581 9.06 40.46 -15.41
N PRO A 582 8.17 40.53 -16.41
CA PRO A 582 6.93 39.77 -16.43
C PRO A 582 7.14 38.25 -16.40
N ASN A 583 8.33 37.75 -16.77
CA ASN A 583 8.67 36.33 -16.78
C ASN A 583 9.31 35.84 -15.48
N ASN A 584 9.59 36.73 -14.54
CA ASN A 584 9.98 36.36 -13.19
C ASN A 584 8.72 35.96 -12.41
N LEU A 585 8.39 34.67 -12.42
CA LEU A 585 7.19 34.09 -11.81
C LEU A 585 7.50 33.55 -10.41
N ASP A 586 6.45 33.20 -9.68
CA ASP A 586 6.58 32.37 -8.46
C ASP A 586 6.83 30.93 -8.89
N ASP A 587 7.64 30.17 -8.16
CA ASP A 587 7.74 28.72 -8.35
C ASP A 587 6.91 28.04 -7.27
N LEU A 588 5.72 27.54 -7.67
CA LEU A 588 4.76 26.96 -6.76
C LEU A 588 4.26 25.59 -7.25
N GLY A 589 3.82 24.76 -6.30
CA GLY A 589 3.18 23.48 -6.56
C GLY A 589 1.66 23.56 -6.38
N VAL A 590 0.89 23.08 -7.37
CA VAL A 590 -0.54 22.77 -7.26
C VAL A 590 -0.69 21.25 -7.28
N LEU A 591 -1.02 20.65 -6.15
CA LEU A 591 -0.93 19.21 -5.91
C LEU A 591 -2.26 18.47 -6.13
N GLU A 592 -3.38 19.16 -5.95
CA GLU A 592 -4.73 18.67 -6.25
C GLU A 592 -5.66 19.87 -6.50
N ILE A 593 -6.62 19.69 -7.41
CA ILE A 593 -7.69 20.64 -7.71
C ILE A 593 -9.03 19.95 -7.51
N ALA A 594 -9.90 20.54 -6.70
CA ALA A 594 -11.27 20.05 -6.49
C ALA A 594 -12.30 21.17 -6.43
N VAL A 595 -13.55 20.86 -6.78
CA VAL A 595 -14.71 21.71 -6.50
C VAL A 595 -15.51 21.08 -5.36
N GLU A 596 -15.83 21.89 -4.36
CA GLU A 596 -16.54 21.48 -3.14
C GLU A 596 -17.84 22.27 -2.96
N PHE A 597 -18.93 21.56 -2.65
CA PHE A 597 -20.24 22.12 -2.31
C PHE A 597 -20.61 21.67 -0.88
N PRO A 598 -20.15 22.38 0.16
CA PRO A 598 -20.38 21.98 1.55
C PRO A 598 -21.85 22.16 1.96
N HIS A 599 -22.37 21.23 2.76
CA HIS A 599 -23.75 21.33 3.28
C HIS A 599 -23.91 22.40 4.37
N ASP A 600 -22.90 22.54 5.23
CA ASP A 600 -23.05 23.26 6.51
C ASP A 600 -22.41 24.66 6.49
N ARG A 601 -21.95 25.14 5.32
CA ARG A 601 -21.21 26.40 5.22
C ARG A 601 -21.93 27.41 4.32
N ALA A 602 -22.43 28.48 4.92
CA ALA A 602 -22.81 29.66 4.16
C ALA A 602 -21.57 30.27 3.49
N VAL A 603 -21.73 30.82 2.28
CA VAL A 603 -20.70 31.68 1.69
C VAL A 603 -20.49 32.82 2.69
N PRO A 604 -19.28 33.01 3.26
CA PRO A 604 -19.02 34.24 4.01
C PRO A 604 -19.34 35.39 3.06
N ALA A 605 -20.22 36.31 3.45
CA ALA A 605 -20.54 37.47 2.63
C ALA A 605 -19.21 38.05 2.14
N ALA A 606 -19.02 38.13 0.82
CA ALA A 606 -17.79 38.63 0.24
C ALA A 606 -17.51 39.95 0.94
N THR A 607 -16.51 39.98 1.80
CA THR A 607 -16.06 41.22 2.38
C THR A 607 -15.48 41.96 1.20
N GLU A 608 -16.28 42.85 0.62
CA GLU A 608 -15.79 43.96 -0.19
C GLU A 608 -14.79 44.69 0.69
N LYS A 609 -13.54 44.21 0.68
CA LYS A 609 -12.42 45.02 1.14
C LYS A 609 -12.31 46.12 0.08
N PRO A 610 -12.46 47.40 0.49
CA PRO A 610 -12.42 48.54 -0.42
C PRO A 610 -11.10 48.64 -1.18
#